data_AF-A0A031I8C0-F1
#
_entry.id   AF-A0A031I8C0-F1
#
_cell.length_a   1.000
_cell.length_b   1.000
_cell.length_c   1.000
_cell.angle_alpha   90.00
_cell.angle_beta   90.00
_cell.angle_gamma   90.00
#
_symmetry.space_group_name_H-M   'P 1'
#
loop_
_entity.id
_entity.type
_entity.pdbx_description
1 polymer ?
#
loop_
_entity_poly.entity_id
_entity_poly.type
_entity_poly.pdbx_seq_one_letter_code
_entity_poly.pdbx_strand_id
1 'polypeptide(L)' 'MVQTVAGEVSIEVGQVLLDGPGGIAVTMTPAAAAETGRRLLAAADRIATQSAG' A
#
# COMPACT_ATOMS: atom_id res chain seq x y z
N MET A 1 -5.88 -14.96 3.26
CA MET A 1 -6.97 -13.99 3.51
C MET A 1 -6.84 -12.87 2.47
N VAL A 2 -7.95 -12.38 1.91
CA VAL A 2 -7.95 -11.21 1.01
C VAL A 2 -8.42 -10.01 1.81
N GLN A 3 -7.63 -8.94 1.81
CA GLN A 3 -7.99 -7.70 2.48
C GLN A 3 -8.85 -6.85 1.55
N THR A 4 -9.97 -6.36 2.07
CA THR A 4 -10.92 -5.49 1.32
C THR A 4 -10.92 -4.05 1.83
N VAL A 5 -10.13 -3.77 2.87
CA VAL A 5 -9.96 -2.45 3.46
C VAL A 5 -8.53 -1.99 3.20
N ALA A 6 -8.35 -0.71 2.87
CA ALA A 6 -7.04 -0.11 2.70
C ALA A 6 -6.24 -0.16 4.02
N GLY A 7 -4.92 -0.24 3.92
CA GLY A 7 -4.06 -0.02 5.08
C GLY A 7 -4.07 1.44 5.52
N GLU A 8 -3.91 1.67 6.81
CA GLU A 8 -3.74 3.02 7.37
C GLU A 8 -2.27 3.45 7.24
N VAL A 9 -2.05 4.73 6.92
CA VAL A 9 -0.70 5.27 6.75
C VAL A 9 -0.48 6.42 7.73
N SER A 10 0.59 6.31 8.51
CA SER A 10 0.98 7.28 9.53
C SER A 10 2.46 7.64 9.42
N ILE A 11 2.87 8.73 10.07
CA ILE A 11 4.26 9.18 10.11
C ILE A 11 4.79 9.07 11.53
N GLU A 12 5.93 8.42 11.70
CA GLU A 12 6.61 8.31 12.99
C GLU A 12 8.12 8.51 12.81
N VAL A 13 8.68 9.53 13.47
CA VAL A 13 10.13 9.86 13.44
C VAL A 13 10.72 9.90 12.02
N GLY A 14 10.00 10.49 11.06
CA GLY A 14 10.45 10.61 9.67
C GLY A 14 10.41 9.32 8.85
N GLN A 15 9.86 8.24 9.41
CA GLN A 15 9.48 7.03 8.68
C GLN A 15 7.99 7.05 8.37
N VAL A 16 7.61 6.22 7.40
CA VAL A 16 6.21 5.95 7.05
C VAL A 16 5.83 4.60 7.65
N LEU A 17 4.75 4.57 8.42
CA LEU A 17 4.14 3.33 8.90
C LEU A 17 2.95 3.01 8.02
N LEU A 18 2.87 1.76 7.56
CA LEU A 18 1.71 1.19 6.90
C LEU A 18 1.13 0.09 7.79
N ASP A 19 -0.03 0.35 8.37
CA ASP A 19 -0.77 -0.60 9.19
C ASP A 19 -1.81 -1.32 8.35
N GLY A 20 -1.58 -2.61 8.14
CA GLY A 20 -2.53 -3.50 7.49
C GLY A 20 -3.67 -3.91 8.44
N PRO A 21 -4.88 -4.17 7.92
CA PRO A 21 -5.95 -4.70 8.75
C PRO A 21 -5.49 -6.02 9.38
N GLY A 22 -5.67 -6.18 10.70
CA GLY A 22 -5.14 -7.31 11.47
C GLY A 22 -3.80 -7.04 12.18
N GLY A 23 -3.32 -5.79 12.21
CA GLY A 23 -2.19 -5.38 13.04
C GLY A 23 -0.80 -5.69 12.45
N ILE A 24 -0.72 -5.88 11.13
CA ILE A 24 0.57 -6.00 10.45
C ILE A 24 1.07 -4.60 10.10
N ALA A 25 2.02 -4.10 10.90
CA ALA A 25 2.69 -2.83 10.66
C ALA A 25 3.97 -3.04 9.85
N VAL A 26 4.19 -2.21 8.83
CA VAL A 26 5.47 -2.12 8.12
C VAL A 26 6.00 -0.70 8.21
N THR A 27 7.21 -0.54 8.75
CA THR A 27 7.95 0.73 8.72
C THR A 27 8.76 0.83 7.43
N MET A 28 8.61 1.93 6.72
CA MET A 28 9.29 2.21 5.46
C MET A 28 10.00 3.55 5.51
N THR A 29 11.14 3.64 4.83
CA THR A 29 11.71 4.94 4.48
C THR A 29 10.75 5.68 3.54
N PRO A 30 10.80 7.03 3.49
CA PRO A 30 9.94 7.80 2.58
C PRO A 30 10.05 7.35 1.11
N ALA A 31 11.26 7.02 0.66
CA ALA A 31 11.50 6.54 -0.71
C ALA A 31 10.86 5.18 -0.96
N ALA A 32 10.97 4.24 -0.01
CA ALA A 32 10.37 2.91 -0.13
C ALA A 32 8.83 2.97 -0.11
N ALA A 33 8.24 3.82 0.73
CA ALA A 33 6.80 4.04 0.76
C ALA A 33 6.28 4.62 -0.57
N ALA A 34 6.95 5.63 -1.11
CA ALA A 34 6.57 6.25 -2.38
C ALA A 34 6.64 5.29 -3.57
N GLU A 35 7.68 4.46 -3.65
CA GLU A 35 7.79 3.44 -4.69
C GLU A 35 6.73 2.33 -4.53
N THR A 36 6.47 1.90 -3.29
CA THR A 36 5.44 0.88 -2.99
C THR A 36 4.06 1.36 -3.42
N GLY A 37 3.67 2.59 -3.04
CA GLY A 37 2.39 3.17 -3.44
C GLY A 37 2.22 3.24 -4.96
N ARG A 38 3.26 3.65 -5.68
CA ARG A 38 3.23 3.67 -7.16
C ARG A 38 3.02 2.28 -7.76
N ARG A 39 3.68 1.26 -7.23
CA ARG A 39 3.52 -0.13 -7.70
C ARG A 39 2.13 -0.69 -7.43
N LEU A 40 1.55 -0.38 -6.25
CA LEU A 40 0.19 -0.79 -5.90
C LEU A 40 -0.84 -0.19 -6.87
N LEU A 41 -0.75 1.12 -7.14
CA LEU A 41 -1.63 1.80 -8.10
C LEU A 41 -1.50 1.20 -9.50
N ALA A 42 -0.27 0.98 -9.98
CA ALA A 42 -0.03 0.38 -11.27
C ALA A 42 -0.58 -1.06 -11.38
N ALA A 43 -0.50 -1.84 -10.30
CA ALA A 43 -1.07 -3.19 -10.27
C ALA A 43 -2.60 -3.17 -10.30
N ALA A 44 -3.23 -2.27 -9.51
CA ALA A 44 -4.68 -2.11 -9.49
C ALA A 44 -5.22 -1.69 -10.87
N ASP A 45 -4.56 -0.74 -11.53
CA ASP A 45 -4.91 -0.27 -12.87
C ASP A 45 -4.80 -1.37 -13.93
N ARG A 46 -3.72 -2.18 -13.87
CA ARG A 46 -3.56 -3.35 -14.76
C ARG A 46 -4.70 -4.36 -14.60
N ILE A 47 -5.21 -4.58 -13.40
CA ILE A 47 -6.32 -5.51 -13.17
C ILE A 47 -7.64 -4.92 -13.68
N ALA A 48 -7.88 -3.63 -13.42
CA ALA A 48 -9.08 -2.94 -13.87
C ALA A 48 -9.20 -2.92 -15.41
N THR A 49 -8.09 -2.67 -16.10
CA THR A 49 -8.02 -2.68 -17.58
C THR A 49 -8.15 -4.07 -18.19
N GLN A 50 -7.69 -5.13 -17.51
CA GLN A 50 -7.86 -6.52 -17.96
C GLN A 50 -9.28 -7.07 -17.75
N SER A 51 -10.02 -6.53 -16.78
CA SER A 51 -11.39 -6.98 -16.47
C SER A 51 -12.45 -6.37 -17.37
N ALA A 52 -12.07 -5.41 -18.23
CA ALA A 52 -12.93 -4.74 -19.20
C ALA A 52 -12.85 -5.32 -20.62
N GLY A 53 -12.17 -6.47 -20.78
CA GLY A 53 -12.01 -7.20 -22.06
C GLY A 53 -12.97 -8.37 -22.21
#